data_AF-A0ABD1RWS1-F1
#
_entry.id   AF-A0ABD1RWS1-F1
#
_cell.length_a   1.000
_cell.length_b   1.000
_cell.length_c   1.000
_cell.angle_alpha   90.00
_cell.angle_beta   90.00
_cell.angle_gamma   90.00
#
_symmetry.space_group_name_H-M   'P 1'
#
loop_
_entity.id
_entity.type
_entity.pdbx_description
1 polymer ?
#
loop_
_entity_poly.entity_id
_entity_poly.type
_entity_poly.pdbx_seq_one_letter_code
_entity_poly.pdbx_strand_id
1 'polypeptide(L)'
;MEIDKSWIKLNRKQAKSVEFWHGLKAFINMARPLANDRGMIQCPCKKCINIMMQLVDDVESHIFHHGFYENYERWIYHGESEEGPVNMQGQNEGLVAEDEMADVLNDVVRDDSTAAASDLGYDDLFDALHSEK
;
A
#
# COMPACT_ATOMS: atom_id res chain seq x y z
N MET A 1 4.60 -1.06 21.07
CA MET A 1 6.06 -0.90 21.00
C MET A 1 6.36 -0.12 19.76
N GLU A 2 7.07 1.00 19.88
CA GLU A 2 7.49 1.80 18.73
C GLU A 2 8.69 1.10 18.06
N ILE A 3 8.63 0.92 16.74
CA ILE A 3 9.74 0.34 15.99
C ILE A 3 10.66 1.49 15.59
N ASP A 4 11.96 1.37 15.90
CA ASP A 4 12.94 2.31 15.38
C ASP A 4 12.93 2.28 13.85
N LYS A 5 12.75 3.44 13.22
CA LYS A 5 12.69 3.64 11.77
C LYS A 5 13.96 4.28 11.21
N SER A 6 14.96 4.55 12.04
CA SER A 6 16.23 5.14 11.60
C SER A 6 16.88 4.33 10.46
N TRP A 7 16.68 3.01 10.45
CA TRP A 7 17.18 2.09 9.43
C TRP A 7 16.67 2.36 8.01
N ILE A 8 15.51 3.02 7.84
CA ILE A 8 14.92 3.37 6.53
C ILE A 8 15.88 4.24 5.72
N LYS A 9 16.67 5.09 6.40
CA LYS A 9 17.62 6.03 5.79
C LYS A 9 18.97 5.38 5.45
N LEU A 10 19.17 4.11 5.79
CA LEU A 10 20.41 3.39 5.49
C LEU A 10 20.46 3.04 4.00
N ASN A 11 21.58 3.40 3.36
CA ASN A 11 21.78 3.07 1.95
C ASN A 11 22.22 1.61 1.78
N ARG A 12 22.29 1.15 0.52
CA ARG A 12 22.71 -0.23 0.17
C ARG A 12 24.05 -0.65 0.78
N LYS A 13 25.02 0.27 0.96
CA LYS A 13 26.31 -0.07 1.58
C LYS A 13 26.14 -0.41 3.07
N GLN A 14 25.15 0.21 3.71
CA GLN A 14 24.78 0.00 5.10
C GLN A 14 23.74 -1.12 5.28
N ALA A 15 23.18 -1.70 4.22
CA ALA A 15 22.24 -2.83 4.29
C ALA A 15 22.85 -4.12 4.88
N LYS A 16 24.16 -4.13 5.17
CA LYS A 16 24.85 -5.19 5.91
C LYS A 16 24.86 -4.97 7.44
N SER A 17 24.39 -3.81 7.90
CA SER A 17 24.39 -3.47 9.33
C SER A 17 23.30 -4.24 10.07
N VAL A 18 23.50 -4.43 11.38
CA VAL A 18 22.53 -5.15 12.23
C VAL A 18 21.24 -4.35 12.34
N GLU A 19 21.34 -3.03 12.38
CA GLU A 19 20.22 -2.09 12.47
C GLU A 19 19.31 -2.22 11.25
N PHE A 20 19.89 -2.34 10.04
CA PHE A 20 19.12 -2.57 8.83
C PHE A 20 18.32 -3.86 8.90
N TRP A 21 18.95 -4.98 9.26
CA TRP A 21 18.28 -6.28 9.30
C TRP A 21 17.24 -6.38 10.42
N HIS A 22 17.50 -5.79 11.58
CA HIS A 22 16.52 -5.73 12.66
C HIS A 22 15.30 -4.91 12.25
N GLY A 23 15.52 -3.72 11.68
CA GLY A 23 14.44 -2.87 11.19
C GLY A 23 13.61 -3.53 10.09
N LEU A 24 14.28 -4.13 9.10
CA LEU A 24 13.63 -4.84 8.00
C LEU A 24 12.79 -6.02 8.52
N LYS A 25 13.33 -6.86 9.41
CA LYS A 25 12.58 -7.98 9.99
C LYS A 25 11.40 -7.51 10.82
N ALA A 26 11.57 -6.44 11.60
CA ALA A 26 10.48 -5.86 12.39
C ALA A 26 9.35 -5.36 11.47
N PHE A 27 9.69 -4.68 10.38
CA PHE A 27 8.73 -4.26 9.36
C PHE A 27 8.00 -5.45 8.73
N ILE A 28 8.74 -6.46 8.23
CA ILE A 28 8.13 -7.64 7.58
C ILE A 28 7.21 -8.39 8.54
N ASN A 29 7.60 -8.57 9.81
CA ASN A 29 6.76 -9.23 10.80
C ASN A 29 5.47 -8.47 11.10
N MET A 30 5.50 -7.14 11.07
CA MET A 30 4.29 -6.31 11.21
C MET A 30 3.40 -6.39 9.97
N ALA A 31 4.00 -6.35 8.78
CA ALA A 31 3.29 -6.32 7.52
C ALA A 31 2.68 -7.68 7.12
N ARG A 32 3.33 -8.80 7.48
CA ARG A 32 2.97 -10.15 7.02
C ARG A 32 1.52 -10.56 7.32
N PRO A 33 0.93 -10.25 8.49
CA PRO A 33 -0.49 -10.54 8.77
C PRO A 33 -1.47 -9.78 7.88
N LEU A 34 -1.04 -8.72 7.20
CA LEU A 34 -1.85 -7.89 6.30
C LEU A 34 -1.72 -8.31 4.83
N ALA A 35 -1.00 -9.40 4.56
CA ALA A 35 -0.94 -9.97 3.23
C ALA A 35 -2.32 -10.41 2.75
N ASN A 36 -2.61 -10.17 1.47
CA ASN A 36 -3.85 -10.64 0.86
C ASN A 36 -3.87 -12.18 0.71
N ASP A 37 -4.94 -12.72 0.14
CA ASP A 37 -5.12 -14.17 -0.07
C ASP A 37 -4.02 -14.83 -0.93
N ARG A 38 -3.25 -14.02 -1.67
CA ARG A 38 -2.10 -14.47 -2.48
C ARG A 38 -0.77 -14.36 -1.75
N GLY A 39 -0.77 -13.95 -0.48
CA GLY A 39 0.45 -13.72 0.30
C GLY A 39 1.23 -12.49 -0.14
N MET A 40 0.55 -11.49 -0.72
CA MET A 40 1.18 -10.27 -1.24
C MET A 40 0.86 -9.06 -0.38
N ILE A 41 1.82 -8.14 -0.27
CA ILE A 41 1.69 -6.82 0.37
C ILE A 41 2.21 -5.73 -0.58
N GLN A 42 1.86 -4.47 -0.32
CA GLN A 42 2.45 -3.35 -1.05
C GLN A 42 3.97 -3.29 -0.79
N CYS A 43 4.75 -3.00 -1.81
CA CYS A 43 6.21 -2.95 -1.67
C CYS A 43 6.69 -1.52 -1.42
N PRO A 44 7.21 -1.20 -0.21
CA PRO A 44 7.69 0.15 0.12
C PRO A 44 9.12 0.41 -0.38
N CYS A 45 9.70 -0.43 -1.24
CA CYS A 45 11.05 -0.17 -1.73
C CYS A 45 11.10 1.05 -2.65
N LYS A 46 12.29 1.65 -2.83
CA LYS A 46 12.46 2.86 -3.67
C LYS A 46 12.01 2.70 -5.12
N LYS A 47 11.95 1.46 -5.64
CA LYS A 47 11.47 1.16 -6.99
C LYS A 47 9.94 1.05 -7.07
N CYS A 48 9.31 0.49 -6.04
CA CYS A 48 7.88 0.16 -6.05
C CYS A 48 7.00 1.23 -5.39
N ILE A 49 7.55 2.03 -4.46
CA ILE A 49 6.93 3.20 -3.83
C ILE A 49 5.49 2.96 -3.29
N ASN A 50 5.23 1.77 -2.74
CA ASN A 50 3.91 1.31 -2.26
C ASN A 50 2.82 1.16 -3.34
N ILE A 51 3.16 1.25 -4.62
CA ILE A 51 2.21 1.05 -5.72
C ILE A 51 2.13 -0.44 -6.10
N MET A 52 3.28 -1.10 -6.19
CA MET A 52 3.35 -2.49 -6.63
C MET A 52 3.11 -3.45 -5.47
N MET A 53 2.22 -4.43 -5.66
CA MET A 53 2.09 -5.58 -4.78
C MET A 53 3.18 -6.60 -5.10
N GLN A 54 3.77 -7.20 -4.06
CA GLN A 54 4.79 -8.24 -4.19
C GLN A 54 4.55 -9.31 -3.11
N LEU A 55 5.04 -10.53 -3.32
CA LEU A 55 5.06 -11.54 -2.26
C LEU A 55 5.86 -10.99 -1.07
N VAL A 56 5.47 -11.34 0.16
CA VAL A 56 6.15 -10.83 1.37
C VAL A 56 7.67 -11.06 1.32
N ASP A 57 8.09 -12.22 0.83
CA ASP A 57 9.52 -12.56 0.73
C ASP A 57 10.22 -11.75 -0.39
N ASP A 58 9.51 -11.42 -1.47
CA ASP A 58 10.01 -10.51 -2.52
C ASP A 58 10.12 -9.07 -2.02
N VAL A 59 9.22 -8.62 -1.13
CA VAL A 59 9.33 -7.31 -0.49
C VAL A 59 10.59 -7.20 0.36
N GLU A 60 10.92 -8.24 1.13
CA GLU A 60 12.17 -8.28 1.91
C GLU A 60 13.39 -8.12 0.99
N SER A 61 13.43 -8.90 -0.10
CA SER A 61 14.49 -8.84 -1.12
C SER A 61 14.56 -7.46 -1.79
N HIS A 62 13.43 -6.88 -2.17
CA HIS A 62 13.37 -5.58 -2.83
C HIS A 62 13.87 -4.46 -1.91
N ILE A 63 13.49 -4.45 -0.63
CA ILE A 63 13.99 -3.48 0.34
C ILE A 63 15.50 -3.64 0.54
N PHE A 64 16.02 -4.86 0.59
CA PHE A 64 17.47 -5.10 0.66
C PHE A 64 18.23 -4.56 -0.57
N HIS A 65 17.71 -4.80 -1.78
CA HIS A 65 18.41 -4.44 -3.02
C HIS A 65 18.27 -2.97 -3.41
N HIS A 66 17.10 -2.38 -3.18
CA HIS A 66 16.72 -1.04 -3.63
C HIS A 66 16.64 -0.02 -2.49
N GLY A 67 16.63 -0.47 -1.23
CA GLY A 67 16.37 0.38 -0.08
C GLY A 67 14.87 0.64 0.13
N PHE A 68 14.55 1.11 1.33
CA PHE A 68 13.20 1.53 1.70
C PHE A 68 12.92 2.95 1.17
N TYR A 69 11.67 3.24 0.81
CA TYR A 69 11.26 4.56 0.36
C TYR A 69 11.19 5.54 1.54
N GLU A 70 12.15 6.45 1.62
CA GLU A 70 12.39 7.31 2.80
C GLU A 70 11.21 8.22 3.17
N ASN A 71 10.39 8.60 2.18
CA ASN A 71 9.21 9.44 2.42
C ASN A 71 8.01 8.64 2.96
N TYR A 72 8.10 7.31 3.01
CA TYR A 72 7.08 6.46 3.61
C TYR A 72 7.32 6.31 5.11
N GLU A 73 7.17 7.44 5.82
CA GLU A 73 7.47 7.54 7.25
C GLU A 73 6.41 6.89 8.13
N ARG A 74 5.14 6.89 7.68
CA ARG A 74 4.04 6.19 8.33
C ARG A 74 3.67 4.95 7.52
N TRP A 75 3.68 3.81 8.18
CA TRP A 75 3.38 2.51 7.59
C TRP A 75 1.87 2.23 7.56
N ILE A 76 1.10 3.20 7.03
CA ILE A 76 -0.37 3.18 7.00
C ILE A 76 -0.96 1.97 6.27
N TYR A 77 -0.21 1.39 5.32
CA TYR A 77 -0.61 0.20 4.57
C TYR A 77 -0.12 -1.10 5.21
N HIS A 78 0.67 -0.99 6.27
CA HIS A 78 1.36 -2.11 6.90
C HIS A 78 1.10 -2.17 8.42
N GLY A 79 0.03 -1.53 8.90
CA GLY A 79 -0.50 -1.76 10.25
C GLY A 79 -0.02 -0.79 11.31
N GLU A 80 0.64 0.30 10.93
CA GLU A 80 0.89 1.39 11.87
C GLU A 80 -0.36 2.26 12.01
N SER A 81 -0.94 2.27 13.22
CA SER A 81 -2.10 3.09 13.55
C SER A 81 -1.83 4.58 13.30
N GLU A 82 -2.82 5.30 12.80
CA GLU A 82 -2.76 6.77 12.64
C GLU A 82 -2.79 7.52 13.99
N GLU A 83 -3.03 6.81 15.09
CA GLU A 83 -3.12 7.35 16.44
C GLU A 83 -1.73 7.69 17.03
N GLY A 84 -1.16 8.80 16.57
CA GLY A 84 -0.49 9.70 17.53
C GLY A 84 -1.51 10.22 18.54
N PRO A 85 -1.13 10.82 19.68
CA PRO A 85 -2.09 11.27 20.69
C PRO A 85 -3.09 12.25 20.08
N VAL A 86 -4.27 11.74 19.74
CA VAL A 86 -5.41 12.53 19.30
C VAL A 86 -6.03 13.11 20.56
N ASN A 87 -5.80 14.41 20.80
CA ASN A 87 -6.63 15.17 21.72
C ASN A 87 -8.01 15.40 21.06
N MET A 88 -8.82 14.35 20.95
CA MET A 88 -10.23 14.45 20.58
C MET A 88 -11.06 14.79 21.82
N GLN A 89 -10.98 16.04 22.28
CA GLN A 89 -12.10 16.64 23.00
C GLN A 89 -13.12 17.10 21.95
N GLY A 90 -14.07 16.23 21.62
CA GLY A 90 -15.06 16.51 20.58
C GLY A 90 -16.19 15.49 20.54
N GLN A 91 -16.96 15.43 21.64
CA GLN A 91 -18.39 15.12 21.72
C GLN A 91 -18.94 14.00 20.80
N ASN A 92 -19.01 12.78 21.33
CA ASN A 92 -20.08 11.86 20.94
C ASN A 92 -21.29 12.14 21.85
N GLU A 93 -22.39 12.62 21.29
CA GLU A 93 -23.73 12.40 21.82
C GLU A 93 -24.61 12.06 20.60
N GLY A 94 -25.19 10.87 20.63
CA GLY A 94 -25.66 10.16 19.45
C GLY A 94 -27.02 10.58 18.92
N LEU A 95 -27.37 10.01 17.76
CA LEU A 95 -28.75 9.78 17.32
C LEU A 95 -28.80 8.45 16.57
N VAL A 96 -29.82 7.65 16.89
CA VAL A 96 -30.11 6.32 16.38
C VAL A 96 -31.27 6.42 15.37
N ALA A 97 -31.28 5.48 14.41
CA ALA A 97 -32.37 5.12 13.49
C ALA A 97 -32.72 6.19 12.42
N GLU A 98 -33.07 5.86 11.18
CA GLU A 98 -34.11 4.91 10.75
C GLU A 98 -33.87 4.36 9.32
N ASP A 99 -34.70 3.37 9.02
CA ASP A 99 -34.81 2.47 7.87
C ASP A 99 -34.96 3.08 6.45
N GLU A 100 -34.75 2.18 5.47
CA GLU A 100 -35.38 2.12 4.13
C GLU A 100 -35.03 3.17 3.05
N MET A 101 -34.16 2.75 2.11
CA MET A 101 -34.45 2.84 0.66
C MET A 101 -33.43 2.03 -0.15
N ALA A 102 -33.60 0.71 -0.16
CA ALA A 102 -33.00 -0.17 -1.15
C ALA A 102 -34.03 -0.45 -2.26
N ASP A 103 -34.25 0.49 -3.18
CA ASP A 103 -34.84 0.17 -4.50
C ASP A 103 -34.78 1.35 -5.48
N VAL A 104 -33.75 1.41 -6.32
CA VAL A 104 -33.85 1.96 -7.69
C VAL A 104 -32.90 1.17 -8.57
N LEU A 105 -33.22 -0.11 -8.80
CA LEU A 105 -32.63 -0.86 -9.88
C LEU A 105 -33.36 -0.52 -11.20
N ASN A 106 -32.58 0.05 -12.12
CA ASN A 106 -32.48 -0.43 -13.49
C ASN A 106 -33.66 -0.16 -14.42
N ASP A 107 -33.62 0.95 -15.17
CA ASP A 107 -34.21 0.98 -16.52
C ASP A 107 -33.68 2.13 -17.39
N VAL A 108 -32.60 1.91 -18.16
CA VAL A 108 -32.46 2.40 -19.56
C VAL A 108 -31.48 1.49 -20.30
N VAL A 109 -32.00 0.52 -21.05
CA VAL A 109 -31.27 -0.20 -22.10
C VAL A 109 -31.75 0.31 -23.46
N ARG A 110 -30.79 0.51 -24.38
CA ARG A 110 -30.85 0.86 -25.83
C ARG A 110 -30.76 2.35 -26.12
N ASP A 111 -29.94 2.86 -27.04
CA ASP A 111 -29.01 2.39 -28.09
C ASP A 111 -28.44 3.75 -28.62
N ASP A 112 -27.19 4.03 -28.97
CA ASP A 112 -26.34 3.48 -30.01
C ASP A 112 -25.10 4.43 -30.08
N SER A 113 -23.93 3.87 -30.40
CA SER A 113 -22.79 4.54 -31.04
C SER A 113 -22.12 5.78 -30.38
N THR A 114 -20.94 5.59 -29.77
CA THR A 114 -19.64 5.98 -30.38
C THR A 114 -18.42 5.61 -29.49
N ALA A 115 -17.60 4.72 -30.03
CA ALA A 115 -16.14 4.59 -29.93
C ALA A 115 -15.39 4.85 -28.58
N ALA A 116 -14.97 3.72 -28.00
CA ALA A 116 -13.59 3.37 -27.64
C ALA A 116 -12.79 4.27 -26.68
N ALA A 117 -12.60 3.80 -25.43
CA ALA A 117 -11.30 3.83 -24.72
C ALA A 117 -11.37 3.17 -23.32
N SER A 118 -11.83 1.91 -23.19
CA SER A 118 -11.82 1.22 -21.89
C SER A 118 -11.27 -0.20 -21.92
N ASP A 119 -10.44 -0.53 -22.91
CA ASP A 119 -9.82 -1.85 -23.03
C ASP A 119 -8.31 -1.70 -23.24
N LEU A 120 -7.62 -1.25 -22.19
CA LEU A 120 -6.19 -1.49 -22.05
C LEU A 120 -6.00 -2.04 -20.64
N GLY A 121 -5.63 -3.31 -20.56
CA GLY A 121 -5.27 -3.94 -19.30
C GLY A 121 -4.08 -3.20 -18.69
N TYR A 122 -3.94 -3.25 -17.36
CA TYR A 122 -2.77 -2.69 -16.67
C TYR A 122 -1.44 -3.24 -17.20
N ASP A 123 -1.49 -4.41 -17.85
CA ASP A 123 -0.35 -5.04 -18.52
C ASP A 123 0.09 -4.28 -19.78
N ASP A 124 -0.84 -3.72 -20.57
CA ASP A 124 -0.52 -2.98 -21.81
C ASP A 124 0.10 -1.59 -21.53
N LEU A 125 -0.21 -1.01 -20.36
CA LEU A 125 0.39 0.25 -19.91
C LEU A 125 1.87 0.08 -19.53
N PHE A 126 2.27 -1.10 -19.06
CA PHE A 126 3.64 -1.40 -18.69
C PHE A 126 4.54 -1.50 -19.92
N ASP A 127 4.07 -2.12 -21.00
CA ASP A 127 4.80 -2.24 -22.26
C ASP A 127 4.86 -0.91 -23.03
N ALA A 128 3.80 -0.11 -23.00
CA ALA A 128 3.78 1.22 -23.61
C ALA A 128 4.82 2.17 -22.99
N LEU A 129 5.04 2.11 -21.67
CA LEU A 129 6.03 2.94 -20.98
C LEU A 129 7.48 2.54 -21.25
N HIS A 130 7.72 1.31 -21.74
CA HIS A 130 9.06 0.77 -21.96
C HIS A 130 9.40 0.56 -23.44
N SER A 131 8.51 0.98 -24.36
CA SER A 131 8.74 0.84 -25.81
C SER A 131 9.45 2.04 -26.47
N GLU A 132 9.83 3.09 -25.73
CA GLU A 132 10.64 4.18 -26.30
C GLU A 132 12.13 3.98 -25.98
N LYS A 133 12.86 3.48 -26.98
CA LYS A 133 14.30 3.66 -27.15
C LYS A 133 14.61 4.10 -28.58
#